data_AF-A0A521B698-F1
#
_entry.id   AF-A0A521B698-F1
#
_cell.length_a   1.000
_cell.length_b   1.000
_cell.length_c   1.000
_cell.angle_alpha   90.00
_cell.angle_beta   90.00
_cell.angle_gamma   90.00
#
_symmetry.space_group_name_H-M   'P 1'
#
loop_
_entity.id
_entity.type
_entity.pdbx_description
1 polymer ?
#
loop_
_entity_poly.entity_id
_entity_poly.type
_entity_poly.pdbx_seq_one_letter_code
_entity_poly.pdbx_strand_id
1 'polypeptide(L)'
;MRAHLLLAAGILGLIEAVAPGPLVRVLTRVAYRNAEDAEPKSWVLAAARIEGAVVVAGALVGLFRLANADGSKPNARDAGNYPTDSGS
;
A
#
# COMPACT_ATOMS: atom_id res chain seq x y z
N MET A 1 -7.85 8.14 8.17
CA MET A 1 -7.39 6.76 8.51
C MET A 1 -6.97 5.95 7.28
N ARG A 2 -7.84 5.70 6.29
CA ARG A 2 -7.51 4.86 5.11
C ARG A 2 -6.25 5.31 4.33
N ALA A 3 -6.07 6.62 4.12
CA ALA A 3 -4.88 7.16 3.45
C ALA A 3 -3.56 6.79 4.18
N HIS A 4 -3.53 6.86 5.51
CA HIS A 4 -2.34 6.52 6.29
C HIS A 4 -2.01 5.02 6.22
N LEU A 5 -3.05 4.17 6.19
CA LEU A 5 -2.86 2.73 6.00
C LEU A 5 -2.29 2.41 4.62
N LEU A 6 -2.81 3.06 3.57
CA LEU A 6 -2.29 2.91 2.20
C LEU A 6 -0.85 3.41 2.10
N LEU A 7 -0.54 4.53 2.73
CA LEU A 7 0.82 5.07 2.78
C LEU A 7 1.79 4.12 3.50
N ALA A 8 1.40 3.61 4.66
CA ALA A 8 2.20 2.67 5.43
C ALA A 8 2.45 1.37 4.63
N ALA A 9 1.42 0.83 3.98
CA ALA A 9 1.53 -0.34 3.12
C ALA A 9 2.46 -0.10 1.92
N GLY A 10 2.35 1.06 1.26
CA GLY A 10 3.23 1.42 0.14
C GLY A 10 4.70 1.55 0.54
N ILE A 11 4.98 2.15 1.70
CA ILE A 11 6.35 2.25 2.23
C ILE A 11 6.92 0.86 2.53
N LEU A 12 6.11 -0.01 3.15
CA LEU A 12 6.54 -1.37 3.46
C LEU A 12 6.84 -2.17 2.19
N GLY A 13 5.95 -2.14 1.19
CA GLY A 13 6.17 -2.81 -0.09
C GLY A 13 7.39 -2.28 -0.85
N LEU A 14 7.70 -0.99 -0.72
CA LEU A 14 8.88 -0.39 -1.35
C LEU A 14 10.18 -0.88 -0.71
N ILE A 15 10.21 -0.97 0.63
CA ILE A 15 11.35 -1.50 1.37
C ILE A 15 11.62 -2.96 0.96
N GLU A 16 10.56 -3.76 0.85
CA GLU A 16 10.62 -5.15 0.42
C GLU A 16 11.10 -5.30 -1.04
N ALA A 17 10.64 -4.43 -1.94
CA ALA A 17 11.06 -4.42 -3.34
C ALA A 17 12.53 -4.00 -3.55
N VAL A 18 13.02 -3.02 -2.78
CA VAL A 18 14.37 -2.46 -2.98
C VAL A 18 15.41 -3.29 -2.24
N ALA A 19 15.11 -3.71 -1.02
CA ALA A 19 16.03 -4.43 -0.16
C ALA A 19 15.36 -5.71 0.38
N PRO A 20 15.14 -6.75 -0.44
CA PRO A 20 14.59 -8.02 0.02
C PRO A 20 15.54 -8.78 0.96
N GLY A 21 16.84 -8.41 0.95
CA GLY A 21 17.91 -9.13 1.64
C GLY A 21 17.79 -9.28 3.17
N PRO A 22 17.36 -8.26 3.94
CA PRO A 22 17.14 -8.41 5.39
C PRO A 22 15.91 -9.25 5.70
N LEU A 23 14.82 -9.08 4.94
CA LEU A 23 13.56 -9.81 5.13
C LEU A 23 13.76 -11.31 4.88
N VAL A 24 14.39 -11.66 3.76
CA VAL A 24 14.75 -13.04 3.44
C VAL A 24 15.64 -13.63 4.52
N ARG A 25 16.66 -12.91 5.01
CA ARG A 25 17.53 -13.39 6.10
C ARG A 25 16.77 -13.69 7.39
N VAL A 26 15.83 -12.85 7.77
CA VAL A 26 15.02 -13.05 8.98
C VAL A 26 14.09 -14.24 8.81
N LEU A 27 13.38 -14.33 7.68
CA LEU A 27 12.49 -15.45 7.38
C LEU A 27 13.23 -16.78 7.29
N THR A 28 14.39 -16.83 6.64
CA THR A 28 15.20 -18.04 6.56
C THR A 28 15.74 -18.45 7.94
N ARG A 29 16.14 -17.48 8.78
CA ARG A 29 16.61 -17.75 10.15
C ARG A 29 15.50 -18.21 11.10
N VAL A 30 14.27 -17.77 10.88
CA VAL A 30 13.09 -18.19 11.66
C VAL A 30 12.55 -19.54 11.15
N ALA A 31 12.53 -19.75 9.84
CA ALA A 31 11.99 -20.96 9.22
C ALA A 31 12.96 -22.16 9.25
N TYR A 32 14.27 -21.92 9.21
CA TYR A 32 15.30 -22.97 9.22
C TYR A 32 16.24 -22.83 10.40
N ARG A 33 16.30 -23.88 11.23
CA ARG A 33 17.16 -23.94 12.42
C ARG A 33 18.66 -24.06 12.09
N ASN A 34 19.00 -24.44 10.85
CA ASN A 34 20.35 -24.52 10.26
C ASN A 34 20.44 -23.64 9.00
N ALA A 35 20.20 -22.33 9.14
CA ALA A 35 20.15 -21.38 8.02
C ALA A 35 21.54 -20.98 7.45
N GLU A 36 22.62 -21.54 8.00
CA GLU A 36 23.99 -21.22 7.64
C GLU A 36 24.48 -21.85 6.32
N ASP A 37 23.82 -22.93 5.85
CA ASP A 37 24.14 -23.60 4.58
C ASP A 37 23.10 -23.37 3.45
N ALA A 38 22.04 -22.60 3.71
CA ALA A 38 20.96 -22.40 2.74
C ALA A 38 21.22 -21.15 1.87
N GLU A 39 21.88 -21.31 0.73
CA GLU A 39 21.94 -20.26 -0.30
C GLU A 39 20.52 -19.94 -0.81
N PRO A 40 20.03 -18.69 -0.64
CA PRO A 40 18.73 -18.30 -1.18
C PRO A 40 18.76 -18.40 -2.70
N LYS A 41 17.98 -19.33 -3.23
CA LYS A 41 17.80 -19.52 -4.67
C LYS A 41 17.43 -18.18 -5.32
N SER A 42 18.12 -17.78 -6.37
CA SER A 42 18.04 -16.44 -6.98
C SER A 42 16.62 -15.99 -7.37
N TRP A 43 15.71 -16.93 -7.66
CA TRP A 43 14.30 -16.65 -7.95
C TRP A 43 13.49 -16.19 -6.73
N VAL A 44 13.90 -16.51 -5.50
CA VAL A 44 13.21 -16.10 -4.26
C VAL A 44 13.33 -14.60 -4.06
N LEU A 45 14.52 -14.04 -4.32
CA LEU A 45 14.73 -12.60 -4.30
C LEU A 45 13.91 -11.91 -5.39
N ALA A 46 13.79 -12.52 -6.58
CA ALA A 46 12.95 -11.97 -7.64
C ALA A 46 11.45 -12.00 -7.27
N ALA A 47 10.97 -13.08 -6.65
CA ALA A 47 9.58 -13.19 -6.19
C ALA A 47 9.25 -12.15 -5.12
N ALA A 48 10.10 -11.96 -4.12
CA ALA A 48 9.93 -10.94 -3.08
C ALA A 48 9.90 -9.52 -3.67
N ARG A 49 10.72 -9.25 -4.69
CA ARG A 49 10.68 -7.96 -5.38
C ARG A 49 9.37 -7.72 -6.10
N ILE A 50 8.81 -8.75 -6.74
CA ILE A 50 7.52 -8.67 -7.43
C ILE A 50 6.40 -8.43 -6.42
N GLU A 51 6.40 -9.15 -5.29
CA GLU A 51 5.42 -8.96 -4.22
C GLU A 51 5.43 -7.52 -3.69
N GLY A 52 6.61 -7.01 -3.31
CA GLY A 52 6.77 -5.63 -2.86
C GLY A 52 6.30 -4.61 -3.92
N ALA A 53 6.61 -4.85 -5.20
CA ALA A 53 6.16 -3.98 -6.30
C ALA A 53 4.63 -3.98 -6.46
N VAL A 54 3.97 -5.14 -6.31
CA VAL A 54 2.50 -5.25 -6.35
C VAL A 54 1.87 -4.46 -5.21
N VAL A 55 2.43 -4.55 -3.99
CA VAL A 55 1.95 -3.80 -2.82
C VAL A 55 2.09 -2.29 -3.04
N VAL A 56 3.24 -1.83 -3.54
CA VAL A 56 3.47 -0.41 -3.88
C VAL A 56 2.46 0.08 -4.92
N ALA A 57 2.27 -0.68 -6.00
CA ALA A 57 1.34 -0.30 -7.05
C ALA A 57 -0.10 -0.19 -6.53
N GLY A 58 -0.55 -1.17 -5.73
CA GLY A 58 -1.87 -1.15 -5.11
C GLY A 58 -2.08 0.04 -4.17
N ALA A 59 -1.08 0.37 -3.35
CA ALA A 59 -1.11 1.52 -2.46
C ALA A 59 -1.21 2.85 -3.23
N LEU A 60 -0.42 3.02 -4.29
CA LEU A 60 -0.45 4.23 -5.14
C LEU A 60 -1.80 4.39 -5.85
N VAL A 61 -2.33 3.31 -6.44
CA VAL A 61 -3.66 3.33 -7.07
C VAL A 61 -4.74 3.67 -6.04
N GLY A 62 -4.70 3.04 -4.86
CA GLY A 62 -5.65 3.33 -3.78
C GLY A 62 -5.61 4.79 -3.33
N LEU A 63 -4.41 5.35 -3.17
CA LEU A 63 -4.21 6.75 -2.77
C LEU A 63 -4.71 7.71 -3.86
N PHE A 64 -4.40 7.43 -5.13
CA PHE A 64 -4.89 8.20 -6.27
C PHE A 64 -6.41 8.22 -6.33
N ARG A 65 -7.07 7.07 -6.18
CA ARG A 65 -8.54 7.00 -6.21
C ARG A 65 -9.17 7.72 -5.02
N LEU A 66 -8.56 7.62 -3.83
CA LEU A 66 -9.03 8.32 -2.64
C LEU A 66 -8.96 9.84 -2.83
N ALA A 67 -7.84 10.35 -3.34
CA ALA A 67 -7.65 11.78 -3.61
C ALA A 67 -8.67 12.34 -4.62
N ASN A 68 -8.98 11.58 -5.67
CA ASN A 68 -9.98 12.00 -6.67
C ASN A 68 -11.42 11.93 -6.14
N ALA A 69 -11.73 10.97 -5.27
CA ALA A 69 -13.07 10.80 -4.69
C ALA A 69 -13.41 11.88 -3.66
N ASP A 70 -12.42 12.42 -2.94
CA ASP A 70 -12.65 13.48 -1.96
C ASP A 70 -12.98 14.83 -2.63
N GLY A 71 -12.51 15.08 -3.86
CA GLY A 71 -12.89 16.26 -4.64
C GLY A 71 -14.30 16.23 -5.23
N SER A 72 -14.95 15.05 -5.27
CA SER A 72 -16.29 14.87 -5.84
C SER A 72 -17.42 14.92 -4.81
N LYS A 73 -17.12 14.99 -3.50
CA LYS A 73 -18.15 15.07 -2.47
C LYS A 73 -18.66 16.52 -2.38
N PRO A 74 -19.94 16.80 -2.71
CA PRO A 74 -20.50 18.13 -2.49
C PRO A 74 -20.35 18.46 -1.00
N ASN A 75 -19.81 19.64 -0.70
CA ASN A 75 -19.61 20.03 0.69
C ASN A 75 -21.00 20.14 1.33
N ALA A 76 -21.18 19.62 2.55
CA ALA A 76 -22.43 19.79 3.29
C ALA A 76 -22.83 21.28 3.48
N ARG A 77 -21.87 22.20 3.29
CA ARG A 77 -22.07 23.65 3.25
C ARG A 77 -22.81 24.14 2.00
N ASP A 78 -22.67 23.45 0.88
CA ASP A 78 -23.33 23.79 -0.38
C ASP A 78 -24.76 23.22 -0.43
N ALA A 79 -25.04 22.15 0.32
CA ALA A 79 -26.37 21.55 0.43
C ALA A 79 -27.38 22.40 1.23
N GLY A 80 -26.90 23.30 2.11
CA GLY A 80 -27.74 24.22 2.89
C GLY A 80 -28.18 25.46 2.13
N ASN A 81 -27.63 25.70 0.93
CA ASN A 81 -27.91 26.86 0.10
C ASN A 81 -28.81 26.56 -1.11
N TYR A 82 -29.44 25.38 -1.15
CA TYR A 82 -30.56 25.20 -2.08
C TYR A 82 -31.67 26.17 -1.67
N PRO A 83 -32.07 27.12 -2.53
CA PRO A 83 -33.25 27.91 -2.27
C PRO A 83 -34.39 26.91 -2.15
N THR A 84 -34.96 26.77 -0.96
CA THR A 84 -36.29 26.18 -0.84
C THR A 84 -37.18 27.16 -1.56
N ASP A 85 -37.48 26.88 -2.83
CA ASP A 85 -38.59 27.50 -3.52
C ASP A 85 -39.85 27.12 -2.74
N SER A 86 -40.15 27.92 -1.72
CA SER A 86 -41.45 27.95 -1.08
C SER A 86 -42.39 28.68 -2.03
N GLY A 87 -42.67 28.03 -3.16
CA GLY A 87 -43.67 28.42 -4.12
C GLY A 87 -45.05 28.30 -3.48
N SER A 88 -45.63 29.47 -3.26
CA SER A 88 -46.99 29.82 -2.81
C SER A 88 -48.12 28.91 -3.32
#